data_AF-A0A8J7KW60-F1
#
_entry.id   AF-A0A8J7KW60-F1
#
_cell.length_a   1.000
_cell.length_b   1.000
_cell.length_c   1.000
_cell.angle_alpha   90.00
_cell.angle_beta   90.00
_cell.angle_gamma   90.00
#
_symmetry.space_group_name_H-M   'P 1'
#
loop_
_entity.id
_entity.type
_entity.pdbx_description
1 polymer ?
#
loop_
_entity_poly.entity_id
_entity_poly.type
_entity_poly.pdbx_seq_one_letter_code
_entity_poly.pdbx_strand_id
1 'polypeptide(L)'
;MSPKYDETDGPYRARIPADVDAPDKILYGFTFRQMAILAVAGTGLYLGWQALHTVAPVPVLLAAAVIIGGAALGLAVGRRDGLPLDVWLLGAICHTRAPHSLAAAGAGSGDGVPDWVDVGHTRITLPAPLRLPADAIDDDGQIRLGGTASAIVAATSVNLGLRSPGEQHTTVEAFGRWLNSLNAPVQITVSAQPVDLASHATALAERADDLPHPALAAACADHARFLAELAARRDPLRRQVLITCRTGGEAGEHAARRRADDVARALGALGVTARVLDGAGATSALAAAADPYRPARHGGLAAPGHTITGRTHPS
;
A
#
# COMPACT_ATOMS: atom_id res chain seq x y z
N MET A 1 -20.92 -3.38 30.11
CA MET A 1 -20.41 -2.59 31.25
C MET A 1 -19.85 -1.30 30.67
N SER A 2 -20.67 -0.26 30.62
CA SER A 2 -20.31 1.02 30.01
C SER A 2 -19.32 1.75 30.92
N PRO A 3 -18.19 2.27 30.40
CA PRO A 3 -17.30 3.07 31.22
C PRO A 3 -18.01 4.37 31.63
N LYS A 4 -17.98 4.67 32.93
CA LYS A 4 -18.41 5.95 33.51
C LYS A 4 -17.46 7.05 33.00
N TYR A 5 -18.04 8.14 32.53
CA TYR A 5 -17.34 9.31 32.03
C TYR A 5 -16.87 10.17 33.21
N ASP A 6 -15.61 10.60 33.18
CA ASP A 6 -15.09 11.63 34.07
C ASP A 6 -15.16 12.97 33.31
N GLU A 7 -15.75 13.99 33.93
CA GLU A 7 -16.11 15.28 33.32
C GLU A 7 -14.88 16.21 33.12
N THR A 8 -13.67 15.68 33.29
CA THR A 8 -12.39 16.42 33.25
C THR A 8 -11.54 16.14 31.99
N ASP A 9 -12.02 15.31 31.06
CA ASP A 9 -11.32 15.00 29.81
C ASP A 9 -11.62 16.03 28.69
N GLY A 10 -10.56 16.66 28.18
CA GLY A 10 -10.57 17.89 27.37
C GLY A 10 -11.43 17.95 26.07
N PRO A 11 -11.59 19.16 25.49
CA PRO A 11 -12.58 19.51 24.46
C PRO A 11 -12.38 18.90 23.06
N TYR A 12 -11.48 17.93 22.87
CA TYR A 12 -11.05 17.48 21.53
C TYR A 12 -11.16 15.97 21.28
N ARG A 13 -12.17 15.30 21.84
CA ARG A 13 -12.68 14.06 21.24
C ARG A 13 -13.74 14.39 20.19
N ALA A 14 -13.30 14.78 18.99
CA ALA A 14 -14.15 14.59 17.83
C ALA A 14 -14.51 13.10 17.78
N ARG A 15 -15.81 12.77 17.74
CA ARG A 15 -16.26 11.38 17.56
C ARG A 15 -15.89 10.98 16.13
N ILE A 16 -14.68 10.47 15.96
CA ILE A 16 -14.25 9.85 14.72
C ILE A 16 -14.93 8.49 14.67
N PRO A 17 -15.82 8.22 13.69
CA PRO A 17 -16.41 6.91 13.53
C PRO A 17 -15.30 5.87 13.34
N ALA A 18 -15.49 4.68 13.89
CA ALA A 18 -14.49 3.61 13.81
C ALA A 18 -14.16 3.19 12.37
N ASP A 19 -15.07 3.48 11.43
CA ASP A 19 -14.92 3.25 10.00
C ASP A 19 -15.04 4.60 9.27
N VAL A 20 -13.88 5.17 8.91
CA VAL A 20 -13.79 6.45 8.18
C VAL A 20 -14.15 6.27 6.70
N ASP A 21 -14.07 5.04 6.18
CA ASP A 21 -14.39 4.69 4.80
C ASP A 21 -15.83 4.16 4.64
N ALA A 22 -16.68 4.34 5.66
CA ALA A 22 -18.06 3.89 5.62
C ALA A 22 -18.81 4.57 4.46
N PRO A 23 -19.39 3.81 3.52
CA PRO A 23 -20.04 4.40 2.35
C PRO A 23 -21.30 5.16 2.75
N ASP A 24 -21.53 6.30 2.09
CA ASP A 24 -22.69 7.16 2.33
C ASP A 24 -24.00 6.41 2.09
N LYS A 25 -24.85 6.37 3.12
CA LYS A 25 -26.17 5.76 3.09
C LYS A 25 -27.18 6.83 2.70
N ILE A 26 -27.93 6.59 1.62
CA ILE A 26 -28.82 7.59 1.04
C ILE A 26 -30.27 7.31 1.42
N LEU A 27 -30.73 6.07 1.23
CA LEU A 27 -32.14 5.73 1.37
C LEU A 27 -32.30 4.40 2.12
N TYR A 28 -33.06 4.40 3.22
CA TYR A 28 -33.31 3.23 4.07
C TYR A 28 -32.05 2.45 4.53
N GLY A 29 -30.91 3.13 4.62
CA GLY A 29 -29.64 2.51 4.99
C GLY A 29 -28.88 1.84 3.85
N PHE A 30 -29.39 1.91 2.61
CA PHE A 30 -28.69 1.45 1.41
C PHE A 30 -27.81 2.56 0.82
N THR A 31 -26.68 2.14 0.27
CA THR A 31 -25.79 2.99 -0.54
C THR A 31 -26.39 3.22 -1.93
N PHE A 32 -25.96 4.28 -2.63
CA PHE A 32 -26.35 4.51 -4.03
C PHE A 32 -26.06 3.29 -4.92
N ARG A 33 -24.90 2.66 -4.71
CA ARG A 33 -24.44 1.47 -5.42
C ARG A 33 -25.42 0.30 -5.24
N GLN A 34 -25.85 0.04 -4.01
CA GLN A 34 -26.82 -1.03 -3.72
C GLN A 34 -28.16 -0.78 -4.40
N MET A 35 -28.64 0.46 -4.34
CA MET A 35 -29.87 0.85 -5.03
C MET A 35 -29.76 0.67 -6.54
N ALA A 36 -28.62 1.02 -7.14
CA ALA A 36 -28.41 0.82 -8.57
C ALA A 36 -28.44 -0.65 -8.98
N ILE A 37 -27.80 -1.54 -8.20
CA ILE A 37 -27.82 -3.00 -8.45
C ILE A 37 -29.26 -3.53 -8.39
N LEU A 38 -30.01 -3.16 -7.34
CA LEU A 38 -31.39 -3.61 -7.16
C LEU A 38 -32.32 -3.03 -8.24
N ALA A 39 -32.11 -1.78 -8.65
CA ALA A 39 -32.88 -1.16 -9.72
C ALA A 39 -32.67 -1.88 -11.06
N VAL A 40 -31.41 -2.16 -11.43
CA VAL A 40 -31.09 -2.90 -12.66
C VAL A 40 -31.70 -4.30 -12.64
N ALA A 41 -31.58 -5.02 -11.52
CA ALA A 41 -32.18 -6.35 -11.38
C ALA A 41 -33.71 -6.30 -11.47
N GLY A 42 -34.36 -5.34 -10.81
CA GLY A 42 -35.80 -5.14 -10.84
C GLY A 42 -36.31 -4.80 -12.24
N THR A 43 -35.62 -3.91 -12.96
CA THR A 43 -35.96 -3.58 -14.35
C THR A 43 -35.80 -4.79 -15.27
N GLY A 44 -34.71 -5.57 -15.13
CA GLY A 44 -34.50 -6.79 -15.89
C GLY A 44 -35.60 -7.82 -15.67
N LEU A 45 -36.01 -8.04 -14.42
CA LEU A 45 -37.11 -8.94 -14.06
C LEU A 45 -38.44 -8.46 -14.64
N TYR A 46 -38.73 -7.16 -14.59
CA TYR A 46 -39.94 -6.58 -15.15
C TYR A 46 -40.02 -6.76 -16.67
N LEU A 47 -38.92 -6.45 -17.39
CA LEU A 47 -38.87 -6.62 -18.84
C LEU A 47 -38.96 -8.10 -19.24
N GLY A 48 -38.30 -8.98 -18.50
CA GLY A 48 -38.40 -10.43 -18.70
C GLY A 48 -39.83 -10.95 -18.50
N TRP A 49 -40.54 -10.46 -17.47
CA TRP A 49 -41.95 -10.77 -17.26
C TRP A 49 -42.81 -10.31 -18.45
N GLN A 50 -42.67 -9.05 -18.87
CA GLN A 50 -43.44 -8.51 -20.00
C GLN A 50 -43.25 -9.33 -21.28
N ALA A 51 -42.02 -9.76 -21.57
CA ALA A 51 -41.72 -10.54 -22.77
C ALA A 51 -42.19 -12.00 -22.70
N LEU A 52 -42.15 -12.63 -21.52
CA LEU A 52 -42.24 -14.09 -21.40
C LEU A 52 -43.53 -14.60 -20.74
N HIS A 53 -44.32 -13.74 -20.10
CA HIS A 53 -45.54 -14.16 -19.38
C HIS A 53 -46.62 -14.81 -20.25
N THR A 54 -46.61 -14.55 -21.56
CA THR A 54 -47.57 -15.15 -22.51
C THR A 54 -47.13 -16.52 -23.03
N VAL A 55 -45.85 -16.86 -22.91
CA VAL A 55 -45.24 -18.08 -23.49
C VAL A 55 -44.81 -19.07 -22.42
N ALA A 56 -44.40 -18.58 -21.25
CA ALA A 56 -43.91 -19.40 -20.14
C ALA A 56 -44.95 -19.54 -19.02
N PRO A 57 -45.02 -20.70 -18.34
CA PRO A 57 -45.86 -20.88 -17.17
C PRO A 57 -45.45 -19.91 -16.05
N VAL A 58 -46.44 -19.22 -15.47
CA VAL A 58 -46.25 -18.27 -14.37
C VAL A 58 -45.39 -18.83 -13.21
N PRO A 59 -45.54 -20.09 -12.76
CA PRO A 59 -44.71 -20.62 -11.67
C PRO A 59 -43.22 -20.64 -12.00
N VAL A 60 -42.85 -20.89 -13.26
CA VAL A 60 -41.44 -20.92 -13.71
C VAL A 60 -40.85 -19.51 -13.67
N LEU A 61 -41.61 -18.50 -14.11
CA LEU A 61 -41.19 -17.10 -14.08
C LEU A 61 -41.01 -16.59 -12.65
N LEU A 62 -41.92 -16.96 -11.74
CA LEU A 62 -41.81 -16.60 -10.33
C LEU A 62 -40.60 -17.27 -9.68
N ALA A 63 -40.35 -18.55 -9.94
CA ALA A 63 -39.17 -19.25 -9.44
C ALA A 63 -37.87 -18.58 -9.92
N ALA A 64 -37.78 -18.24 -11.20
CA ALA A 64 -36.64 -17.52 -11.77
C ALA A 64 -36.48 -16.13 -11.13
N ALA A 65 -37.58 -15.40 -10.93
CA ALA A 65 -37.56 -14.08 -10.30
C ALA A 65 -37.07 -14.13 -8.85
N VAL A 66 -37.46 -15.15 -8.09
CA VAL A 66 -36.97 -15.36 -6.71
C VAL A 66 -35.47 -15.66 -6.71
N ILE A 67 -34.98 -16.52 -7.61
CA ILE A 67 -33.56 -16.86 -7.69
C ILE A 67 -32.73 -15.63 -8.09
N ILE A 68 -33.13 -14.93 -9.15
CA ILE A 68 -32.41 -13.75 -9.65
C ILE A 68 -32.49 -12.60 -8.64
N GLY A 69 -33.66 -12.35 -8.07
CA GLY A 69 -33.86 -11.32 -7.05
C GLY A 69 -33.07 -11.61 -5.78
N GLY A 70 -33.06 -12.88 -5.33
CA GLY A 70 -32.25 -13.32 -4.20
C GLY A 70 -30.75 -13.17 -4.45
N ALA A 71 -30.28 -13.52 -5.65
CA ALA A 71 -28.89 -13.32 -6.05
C ALA A 71 -28.52 -11.83 -6.11
N ALA A 72 -29.38 -10.98 -6.67
CA ALA A 72 -29.16 -9.53 -6.72
C ALA A 72 -29.14 -8.88 -5.33
N LEU A 73 -30.02 -9.32 -4.43
CA LEU A 73 -30.02 -8.88 -3.04
C LEU A 73 -28.77 -9.35 -2.29
N GLY A 74 -28.38 -10.61 -2.48
CA GLY A 74 -27.14 -11.16 -1.95
C GLY A 74 -25.90 -10.44 -2.48
N LEU A 75 -25.91 -10.02 -3.74
CA LEU A 75 -24.84 -9.23 -4.35
C LEU A 75 -24.77 -7.80 -3.79
N ALA A 76 -25.92 -7.17 -3.56
CA ALA A 76 -26.00 -5.81 -3.03
C ALA A 76 -25.61 -5.75 -1.54
N VAL A 77 -26.09 -6.70 -0.73
CA VAL A 77 -25.90 -6.67 0.74
C VAL A 77 -24.67 -7.48 1.18
N GLY A 78 -24.30 -8.50 0.41
CA GLY A 78 -23.22 -9.42 0.77
C GLY A 78 -21.88 -8.74 0.88
N ARG A 79 -21.07 -9.22 1.84
CA ARG A 79 -19.68 -8.83 2.01
C ARG A 79 -18.83 -10.08 2.19
N ARG A 80 -17.61 -10.03 1.67
CA ARG A 80 -16.60 -11.07 1.84
C ARG A 80 -15.25 -10.41 2.04
N ASP A 81 -14.52 -10.82 3.07
CA ASP A 81 -13.17 -10.31 3.39
C ASP A 81 -13.11 -8.77 3.50
N GLY A 82 -14.19 -8.15 3.99
CA GLY A 82 -14.31 -6.70 4.12
C GLY A 82 -14.69 -5.96 2.84
N LEU A 83 -14.78 -6.64 1.68
CA LEU A 83 -15.24 -6.06 0.41
C LEU A 83 -16.73 -6.36 0.16
N PRO A 84 -17.46 -5.46 -0.53
CA PRO A 84 -18.80 -5.78 -1.00
C PRO A 84 -18.73 -6.86 -2.11
N LEU A 85 -19.74 -7.73 -2.17
CA LEU A 85 -19.70 -8.97 -2.95
C LEU A 85 -19.63 -8.71 -4.47
N ASP A 86 -20.20 -7.60 -4.94
CA ASP A 86 -20.10 -7.13 -6.33
C ASP A 86 -18.65 -6.82 -6.73
N VAL A 87 -17.92 -6.08 -5.90
CA VAL A 87 -16.51 -5.74 -6.13
C VAL A 87 -15.64 -6.98 -6.03
N TRP A 88 -15.93 -7.87 -5.08
CA TRP A 88 -15.23 -9.13 -4.94
C TRP A 88 -15.41 -10.02 -6.19
N LEU A 89 -16.64 -10.17 -6.68
CA LEU A 89 -16.95 -10.96 -7.87
C LEU A 89 -16.34 -10.34 -9.13
N LEU A 90 -16.41 -9.01 -9.27
CA LEU A 90 -15.76 -8.28 -10.35
C LEU A 90 -14.24 -8.52 -10.32
N GLY A 91 -13.62 -8.44 -9.15
CA GLY A 91 -12.21 -8.76 -8.94
C GLY A 91 -11.87 -10.18 -9.36
N ALA A 92 -12.71 -11.16 -9.00
CA ALA A 92 -12.54 -12.55 -9.42
C ALA A 92 -12.67 -12.73 -10.95
N ILE A 93 -13.64 -12.08 -11.59
CA ILE A 93 -13.82 -12.12 -13.05
C ILE A 93 -12.62 -11.45 -13.76
N CYS A 94 -12.20 -10.28 -13.28
CA CYS A 94 -11.02 -9.60 -13.81
C CYS A 94 -9.75 -10.44 -13.62
N HIS A 95 -9.58 -11.08 -12.46
CA HIS A 95 -8.43 -11.93 -12.16
C HIS A 95 -8.39 -13.18 -13.04
N THR A 96 -9.52 -13.85 -13.24
CA THR A 96 -9.62 -15.04 -14.12
C THR A 96 -9.40 -14.72 -15.60
N ARG A 97 -9.64 -13.47 -16.01
CA ARG A 97 -9.36 -12.98 -17.37
C ARG A 97 -7.99 -12.33 -17.51
N ALA A 98 -7.30 -12.03 -16.41
CA ALA A 98 -6.00 -11.39 -16.44
C ALA A 98 -4.93 -12.37 -16.89
N PRO A 99 -3.96 -11.95 -17.70
CA PRO A 99 -2.81 -12.79 -18.03
C PRO A 99 -2.02 -13.10 -16.75
N HIS A 100 -1.83 -14.39 -16.47
CA HIS A 100 -1.09 -14.84 -15.27
C HIS A 100 0.44 -14.89 -15.47
N SER A 101 0.91 -14.73 -16.71
CA SER A 101 2.34 -14.65 -17.03
C SER A 101 2.62 -13.31 -17.69
N LEU A 102 3.47 -12.51 -17.04
CA LEU A 102 3.88 -11.18 -17.49
C LEU A 102 5.40 -11.12 -17.63
N ALA A 103 5.90 -10.52 -18.71
CA ALA A 103 7.34 -10.34 -18.93
C ALA A 103 7.69 -8.85 -19.10
N ALA A 104 8.79 -8.40 -18.49
CA ALA A 104 9.28 -7.03 -18.58
C ALA A 104 9.77 -6.67 -19.99
N ALA A 105 10.32 -7.64 -20.72
CA ALA A 105 10.63 -7.48 -22.13
C ALA A 105 9.34 -7.63 -22.94
N GLY A 106 8.97 -6.59 -23.69
CA GLY A 106 7.99 -6.77 -24.76
C GLY A 106 8.52 -7.85 -25.71
N ALA A 107 7.66 -8.75 -26.17
CA ALA A 107 8.00 -9.85 -27.07
C ALA A 107 8.50 -9.41 -28.47
N GLY A 108 9.09 -8.22 -28.60
CA GLY A 108 9.52 -7.59 -29.84
C GLY A 108 10.72 -6.63 -29.73
N SER A 109 11.50 -6.64 -28.64
CA SER A 109 12.88 -6.12 -28.71
C SER A 109 13.68 -7.10 -29.59
N GLY A 110 13.85 -6.72 -30.85
CA GLY A 110 14.14 -7.57 -32.01
C GLY A 110 15.50 -8.26 -32.08
N ASP A 111 16.14 -8.55 -30.94
CA ASP A 111 17.21 -9.54 -30.92
C ASP A 111 16.55 -10.91 -30.90
N GLY A 112 16.58 -11.57 -32.06
CA GLY A 112 16.15 -12.95 -32.18
C GLY A 112 16.80 -13.83 -31.11
N VAL A 113 16.16 -14.95 -30.80
CA VAL A 113 16.74 -15.95 -29.92
C VAL A 113 18.14 -16.30 -30.43
N PRO A 114 19.21 -16.23 -29.61
CA PRO A 114 20.55 -16.52 -30.06
C PRO A 114 20.65 -17.92 -30.69
N ASP A 115 21.41 -18.04 -31.78
CA ASP A 115 21.52 -19.26 -32.60
C ASP A 115 21.92 -20.54 -31.84
N TRP A 116 22.49 -20.40 -30.64
CA TRP A 116 22.89 -21.52 -29.77
C TRP A 116 21.77 -22.03 -28.86
N VAL A 117 20.58 -21.42 -28.89
CA VAL A 117 19.41 -21.85 -28.11
C VAL A 117 18.48 -22.67 -29.00
N ASP A 118 18.39 -23.97 -28.73
CA ASP A 118 17.42 -24.86 -29.37
C ASP A 118 16.01 -24.58 -28.83
N VAL A 119 15.26 -23.76 -29.57
CA VAL A 119 13.83 -23.56 -29.34
C VAL A 119 13.07 -24.74 -29.91
N GLY A 120 12.96 -25.81 -29.13
CA GLY A 120 12.16 -26.98 -29.49
C GLY A 120 10.75 -26.57 -29.97
N HIS A 121 10.13 -27.41 -30.81
CA HIS A 121 8.86 -27.11 -31.50
C HIS A 121 7.60 -27.02 -30.60
N THR A 122 7.78 -26.93 -29.29
CA THR A 122 6.69 -26.79 -28.33
C THR A 122 6.06 -25.42 -28.48
N ARG A 123 4.76 -25.36 -28.77
CA ARG A 123 4.00 -24.10 -28.71
C ARG A 123 3.93 -23.64 -27.25
N ILE A 124 4.73 -22.66 -26.90
CA ILE A 124 4.69 -22.00 -25.60
C ILE A 124 3.82 -20.75 -25.74
N THR A 125 2.85 -20.57 -24.84
CA THR A 125 2.11 -19.31 -24.72
C THR A 125 3.09 -18.23 -24.27
N LEU A 126 3.32 -17.23 -25.12
CA LEU A 126 4.18 -16.11 -24.77
C LEU A 126 3.56 -15.29 -23.64
N PRO A 127 4.35 -14.88 -22.61
CA PRO A 127 3.89 -13.98 -21.57
C PRO A 127 3.36 -12.67 -22.15
N ALA A 128 2.31 -12.11 -21.53
CA ALA A 128 1.84 -10.78 -21.89
C ALA A 128 2.85 -9.70 -21.40
N PRO A 129 2.90 -8.52 -22.02
CA PRO A 129 3.84 -7.48 -21.61
C PRO A 129 3.49 -6.94 -20.21
N LEU A 130 4.49 -6.88 -19.33
CA LEU A 130 4.38 -6.26 -18.01
C LEU A 130 4.39 -4.74 -18.17
N ARG A 131 3.24 -4.11 -17.90
CA ARG A 131 3.13 -2.65 -17.86
C ARG A 131 3.27 -2.18 -16.42
N LEU A 132 4.43 -1.62 -16.10
CA LEU A 132 4.67 -1.03 -14.78
C LEU A 132 4.03 0.37 -14.71
N PRO A 133 3.45 0.75 -13.57
CA PRO A 133 2.88 2.09 -13.39
C PRO A 133 3.96 3.19 -13.29
N ALA A 134 5.21 2.81 -13.05
CA ALA A 134 6.36 3.70 -12.99
C ALA A 134 7.36 3.34 -14.10
N ASP A 135 7.91 4.36 -14.75
CA ASP A 135 8.85 4.22 -15.85
C ASP A 135 10.31 4.22 -15.39
N ALA A 136 10.61 5.01 -14.36
CA ALA A 136 11.96 5.18 -13.82
C ALA A 136 11.92 5.69 -12.38
N ILE A 137 13.02 5.46 -11.67
CA ILE A 137 13.31 6.08 -10.38
C ILE A 137 14.65 6.77 -10.54
N ASP A 138 14.66 8.09 -10.42
CA ASP A 138 15.86 8.92 -10.54
C ASP A 138 16.66 8.88 -9.22
N ASP A 139 17.95 9.23 -9.28
CA ASP A 139 18.87 9.19 -8.13
C ASP A 139 18.40 10.07 -6.96
N ASP A 140 17.71 11.17 -7.27
CA ASP A 140 17.15 12.09 -6.30
C ASP A 140 15.85 11.57 -5.64
N GLY A 141 15.36 10.40 -6.06
CA GLY A 141 14.18 9.72 -5.53
C GLY A 141 12.87 10.03 -6.26
N GLN A 142 12.92 10.76 -7.37
CA GLN A 142 11.73 10.99 -8.19
C GLN A 142 11.31 9.73 -8.95
N ILE A 143 10.01 9.43 -8.88
CA ILE A 143 9.37 8.29 -9.53
C ILE A 143 8.57 8.84 -10.71
N ARG A 144 8.99 8.53 -11.93
CA ARG A 144 8.27 8.93 -13.15
C ARG A 144 7.09 7.99 -13.37
N LEU A 145 5.90 8.57 -13.51
CA LEU A 145 4.61 7.90 -13.70
C LEU A 145 3.97 8.41 -15.00
N GLY A 146 4.67 8.24 -16.12
CA GLY A 146 4.30 8.83 -17.41
C GLY A 146 4.37 10.36 -17.39
N GLY A 147 3.23 11.02 -17.63
CA GLY A 147 3.12 12.48 -17.63
C GLY A 147 3.11 13.14 -16.24
N THR A 148 3.32 12.37 -15.17
CA THR A 148 3.41 12.89 -13.80
C THR A 148 4.64 12.33 -13.09
N ALA A 149 5.06 12.99 -12.02
CA ALA A 149 6.14 12.51 -11.16
C ALA A 149 5.67 12.45 -9.71
N SER A 150 6.26 11.54 -8.93
CA SER A 150 6.03 11.40 -7.50
C SER A 150 7.34 11.37 -6.73
N ALA A 151 7.34 11.85 -5.49
CA ALA A 151 8.44 11.67 -4.55
C ALA A 151 7.89 11.21 -3.20
N ILE A 152 8.68 10.43 -2.46
CA ILE A 152 8.25 9.80 -1.21
C ILE A 152 8.98 10.45 -0.03
N VAL A 153 8.21 10.86 0.99
CA VAL A 153 8.73 11.30 2.28
C VAL A 153 8.54 10.19 3.29
N ALA A 154 9.61 9.77 3.95
CA ALA A 154 9.54 8.91 5.13
C ALA A 154 9.43 9.78 6.39
N ALA A 155 8.45 9.48 7.24
CA ALA A 155 8.18 10.21 8.45
C ALA A 155 8.16 9.29 9.68
N THR A 156 8.58 9.82 10.82
CA THR A 156 8.37 9.16 12.12
C THR A 156 6.97 9.44 12.66
N SER A 157 6.54 8.67 13.66
CA SER A 157 5.35 8.99 14.44
C SER A 157 5.71 9.81 15.68
N VAL A 158 4.88 10.78 16.03
CA VAL A 158 4.96 11.51 17.30
C VAL A 158 3.90 10.98 18.26
N ASN A 159 4.25 10.78 19.52
CA ASN A 159 3.30 10.37 20.55
C ASN A 159 2.61 11.60 21.15
N LEU A 160 1.40 11.92 20.66
CA LEU A 160 0.61 13.04 21.16
C LEU A 160 0.18 12.84 22.62
N GLY A 161 -0.01 11.59 23.08
CA GLY A 161 -0.44 11.30 24.45
C GLY A 161 0.58 11.66 25.52
N LEU A 162 1.85 11.83 25.16
CA LEU A 162 2.91 12.28 26.07
C LEU A 162 3.10 13.80 26.07
N ARG A 163 2.35 14.54 25.23
CA ARG A 163 2.43 16.00 25.12
C ARG A 163 1.39 16.66 26.04
N SER A 164 1.67 17.88 26.49
CA SER A 164 0.69 18.68 27.23
C SER A 164 -0.52 19.03 26.34
N PRO A 165 -1.71 19.31 26.91
CA PRO A 165 -2.90 19.66 26.11
C PRO A 165 -2.70 20.84 25.15
N GLY A 166 -1.92 21.85 25.55
CA GLY A 166 -1.59 23.00 24.69
C GLY A 166 -0.67 22.64 23.51
N GLU A 167 0.32 21.78 23.73
CA GLU A 167 1.18 21.25 22.65
C GLU A 167 0.39 20.36 21.70
N GLN A 168 -0.50 19.52 22.23
CA GLN A 168 -1.40 18.70 21.42
C GLN A 168 -2.27 19.58 20.52
N HIS A 169 -2.89 20.61 21.07
CA HIS A 169 -3.73 21.55 20.32
C HIS A 169 -2.95 22.25 19.21
N THR A 170 -1.78 22.81 19.54
CA THR A 170 -0.90 23.47 18.58
C THR A 170 -0.49 22.52 17.44
N THR A 171 -0.17 21.26 17.77
CA THR A 171 0.23 20.25 16.78
C THR A 171 -0.93 19.88 15.86
N VAL A 172 -2.14 19.69 16.40
CA VAL A 172 -3.34 19.37 15.62
C VAL A 172 -3.73 20.52 14.70
N GLU A 173 -3.69 21.76 15.18
CA GLU A 173 -3.98 22.95 14.35
C GLU A 173 -2.95 23.13 13.24
N ALA A 174 -1.67 22.94 13.54
CA ALA A 174 -0.61 23.05 12.55
C ALA A 174 -0.68 21.92 11.50
N PHE A 175 -1.06 20.71 11.90
CA PHE A 175 -1.36 19.62 10.97
C PHE A 175 -2.58 19.94 10.08
N GLY A 176 -3.65 20.50 10.65
CA GLY A 176 -4.82 20.95 9.88
C GLY A 176 -4.47 22.05 8.87
N ARG A 177 -3.63 23.02 9.26
CA ARG A 177 -3.10 24.04 8.34
C ARG A 177 -2.29 23.43 7.20
N TRP A 178 -1.46 22.42 7.49
CA TRP A 178 -0.74 21.70 6.45
C TRP A 178 -1.70 21.02 5.47
N LEU A 179 -2.70 20.28 5.95
CA LEU A 179 -3.70 19.64 5.10
C LEU A 179 -4.44 20.65 4.19
N ASN A 180 -4.83 21.80 4.75
CA ASN A 180 -5.49 22.87 4.00
C ASN A 180 -4.56 23.58 2.99
N SER A 181 -3.25 23.44 3.13
CA SER A 181 -2.25 24.01 2.20
C SER A 181 -1.99 23.13 0.97
N LEU A 182 -2.48 21.89 0.96
CA LEU A 182 -2.23 20.93 -0.12
C LEU A 182 -3.00 21.32 -1.39
N ASN A 183 -2.27 21.72 -2.42
CA ASN A 183 -2.81 22.07 -3.74
C ASN A 183 -2.71 20.94 -4.80
N ALA A 184 -2.34 19.73 -4.38
CA ALA A 184 -2.26 18.54 -5.24
C ALA A 184 -2.36 17.28 -4.36
N PRO A 185 -2.77 16.13 -4.93
CA PRO A 185 -2.96 14.90 -4.16
C PRO A 185 -1.70 14.47 -3.40
N VAL A 186 -1.88 14.20 -2.12
CA VAL A 186 -0.87 13.57 -1.25
C VAL A 186 -1.48 12.31 -0.68
N GLN A 187 -0.73 11.22 -0.72
CA GLN A 187 -1.14 9.94 -0.12
C GLN A 187 -0.30 9.68 1.12
N ILE A 188 -0.97 9.48 2.26
CA ILE A 188 -0.33 9.05 3.51
C ILE A 188 -0.57 7.55 3.65
N THR A 189 0.50 6.76 3.55
CA THR A 189 0.45 5.31 3.72
C THR A 189 1.08 4.94 5.05
N VAL A 190 0.28 4.31 5.89
CA VAL A 190 0.71 3.74 7.16
C VAL A 190 0.67 2.23 7.01
N SER A 191 1.81 1.57 7.19
CA SER A 191 1.88 0.11 7.19
C SER A 191 2.60 -0.40 8.44
N ALA A 192 2.18 -1.57 8.91
CA ALA A 192 2.95 -2.35 9.88
C ALA A 192 3.94 -3.21 9.08
N GLN A 193 5.22 -3.07 9.39
CA GLN A 193 6.32 -3.76 8.72
C GLN A 193 7.06 -4.63 9.73
N PRO A 194 7.36 -5.90 9.41
CA PRO A 194 8.26 -6.71 10.23
C PRO A 194 9.60 -6.00 10.42
N VAL A 195 10.12 -6.06 11.65
CA VAL A 195 11.46 -5.59 11.96
C VAL A 195 12.42 -6.76 11.80
N ASP A 196 13.37 -6.62 10.88
CA ASP A 196 14.46 -7.58 10.73
C ASP A 196 15.48 -7.45 11.88
N LEU A 197 15.16 -8.07 13.02
CA LEU A 197 16.05 -8.17 14.16
C LEU A 197 17.10 -9.26 14.00
N ALA A 198 16.84 -10.28 13.17
CA ALA A 198 17.75 -11.41 12.98
C ALA A 198 19.03 -10.96 12.26
N SER A 199 18.90 -10.26 11.14
CA SER A 199 20.06 -9.70 10.42
C SER A 199 20.82 -8.71 11.30
N HIS A 200 20.10 -7.91 12.11
CA HIS A 200 20.74 -6.98 13.03
C HIS A 200 21.53 -7.70 14.14
N ALA A 201 20.97 -8.76 14.72
CA ALA A 201 21.65 -9.59 15.70
C ALA A 201 22.93 -10.22 15.14
N THR A 202 22.88 -10.78 13.93
CA THR A 202 24.07 -11.33 13.24
C THR A 202 25.13 -10.26 13.01
N ALA A 203 24.74 -9.08 12.50
CA ALA A 203 25.69 -7.99 12.26
C ALA A 203 26.31 -7.41 13.55
N LEU A 204 25.61 -7.50 14.69
CA LEU A 204 26.18 -7.14 15.99
C LEU A 204 27.12 -8.23 16.52
N ALA A 205 26.78 -9.51 16.33
CA ALA A 205 27.63 -10.62 16.72
C ALA A 205 28.97 -10.59 15.96
N GLU A 206 28.94 -10.39 14.63
CA GLU A 206 30.15 -10.25 13.82
C GLU A 206 31.02 -9.05 14.27
N ARG A 207 30.40 -7.91 14.59
CA ARG A 207 31.12 -6.74 15.10
C ARG A 207 31.68 -6.93 16.50
N ALA A 208 31.08 -7.80 17.32
CA ALA A 208 31.53 -8.03 18.68
C ALA A 208 32.94 -8.61 18.72
N ASP A 209 33.29 -9.45 17.74
CA ASP A 209 34.59 -10.10 17.61
C ASP A 209 35.72 -9.10 17.27
N ASP A 210 35.38 -8.00 16.60
CA ASP A 210 36.32 -6.94 16.21
C ASP A 210 36.49 -5.82 17.26
N LEU A 211 35.75 -5.88 18.38
CA LEU A 211 35.78 -4.81 19.38
C LEU A 211 37.07 -4.87 20.24
N PRO A 212 37.77 -3.73 20.42
CA PRO A 212 39.07 -3.71 21.10
C PRO A 212 39.00 -3.94 22.61
N HIS A 213 37.85 -3.73 23.25
CA HIS A 213 37.69 -3.85 24.69
C HIS A 213 36.79 -5.04 25.06
N PRO A 214 37.25 -5.98 25.90
CA PRO A 214 36.55 -7.25 26.16
C PRO A 214 35.15 -7.06 26.79
N ALA A 215 34.98 -6.07 27.66
CA ALA A 215 33.66 -5.79 28.24
C ALA A 215 32.65 -5.25 27.20
N LEU A 216 33.12 -4.52 26.17
CA LEU A 216 32.26 -4.04 25.09
C LEU A 216 31.89 -5.18 24.14
N ALA A 217 32.85 -6.07 23.84
CA ALA A 217 32.60 -7.29 23.09
C ALA A 217 31.53 -8.16 23.78
N ALA A 218 31.67 -8.39 25.09
CA ALA A 218 30.68 -9.14 25.87
C ALA A 218 29.29 -8.47 25.86
N ALA A 219 29.22 -7.16 26.09
CA ALA A 219 27.94 -6.43 26.05
C ALA A 219 27.29 -6.46 24.65
N CYS A 220 28.09 -6.36 23.58
CA CYS A 220 27.60 -6.45 22.20
C CYS A 220 27.05 -7.85 21.89
N ALA A 221 27.77 -8.91 22.29
CA ALA A 221 27.34 -10.30 22.13
C ALA A 221 26.06 -10.60 22.92
N ASP A 222 25.94 -10.10 24.14
CA ASP A 222 24.73 -10.23 24.96
C ASP A 222 23.54 -9.50 24.32
N HIS A 223 23.76 -8.30 23.78
CA HIS A 223 22.71 -7.58 23.05
C HIS A 223 22.28 -8.31 21.77
N ALA A 224 23.23 -8.85 21.00
CA ALA A 224 22.94 -9.67 19.83
C ALA A 224 22.07 -10.88 20.19
N ARG A 225 22.40 -11.59 21.29
CA ARG A 225 21.59 -12.71 21.80
C ARG A 225 20.18 -12.29 22.19
N PHE A 226 20.05 -11.17 22.90
CA PHE A 226 18.74 -10.61 23.26
C PHE A 226 17.88 -10.32 22.02
N LEU A 227 18.46 -9.69 20.99
CA LEU A 227 17.76 -9.39 19.74
C LEU A 227 17.34 -10.65 18.98
N ALA A 228 18.20 -11.67 18.93
CA ALA A 228 17.87 -12.96 18.32
C ALA A 228 16.71 -13.66 19.06
N GLU A 229 16.73 -13.65 20.40
CA GLU A 229 15.63 -14.20 21.19
C GLU A 229 14.33 -13.40 21.05
N LEU A 230 14.40 -12.09 20.84
CA LEU A 230 13.24 -11.25 20.62
C LEU A 230 12.63 -11.53 19.24
N ALA A 231 13.46 -11.67 18.21
CA ALA A 231 13.06 -12.06 16.87
C ALA A 231 12.33 -13.41 16.85
N ALA A 232 12.85 -14.39 17.59
CA ALA A 232 12.27 -15.73 17.65
C ALA A 232 10.91 -15.80 18.36
N ARG A 233 10.62 -14.86 19.27
CA ARG A 233 9.45 -14.96 20.18
C ARG A 233 8.31 -13.99 19.89
N ARG A 234 8.55 -12.85 19.23
CA ARG A 234 7.59 -11.72 19.29
C ARG A 234 7.23 -11.03 17.97
N ASP A 235 7.60 -11.59 16.81
CA ASP A 235 7.37 -11.01 15.46
C ASP A 235 7.22 -9.47 15.48
N PRO A 236 8.31 -8.75 15.86
CA PRO A 236 8.20 -7.35 16.19
C PRO A 236 7.86 -6.53 14.94
N LEU A 237 6.76 -5.77 15.03
CA LEU A 237 6.31 -4.88 13.96
C LEU A 237 6.71 -3.44 14.25
N ARG A 238 7.19 -2.72 13.24
CA ARG A 238 7.34 -1.26 13.25
C ARG A 238 6.27 -0.61 12.40
N ARG A 239 5.83 0.58 12.79
CA ARG A 239 4.96 1.42 11.96
C ARG A 239 5.82 2.20 10.97
N GLN A 240 5.62 1.97 9.68
CA GLN A 240 6.19 2.80 8.63
C GLN A 240 5.15 3.82 8.17
N VAL A 241 5.54 5.10 8.13
CA VAL A 241 4.72 6.18 7.59
C VAL A 241 5.42 6.75 6.37
N LEU A 242 4.79 6.58 5.21
CA LEU A 242 5.24 7.12 3.93
C LEU A 242 4.23 8.14 3.43
N ILE A 243 4.72 9.25 2.88
CA ILE A 243 3.89 10.30 2.32
C ILE A 243 4.33 10.49 0.87
N THR A 244 3.48 10.06 -0.07
CA THR A 244 3.74 10.16 -1.50
C THR A 244 3.16 11.47 -2.01
N CYS A 245 4.04 12.32 -2.51
CA CYS A 245 3.71 13.62 -3.09
C CYS A 245 3.70 13.49 -4.62
N ARG A 246 2.52 13.58 -5.24
CA ARG A 246 2.39 13.53 -6.72
C ARG A 246 2.27 14.94 -7.30
N THR A 247 2.85 15.15 -8.47
CA THR A 247 2.66 16.39 -9.24
C THR A 247 1.30 16.41 -9.93
N GLY A 248 0.69 17.60 -10.05
CA GLY A 248 -0.44 17.78 -10.96
C GLY A 248 0.06 18.02 -12.38
N GLY A 249 -0.24 17.11 -13.32
CA GLY A 249 0.10 17.26 -14.74
C GLY A 249 1.60 17.22 -15.06
N GLU A 250 1.94 17.69 -16.28
CA GLU A 250 3.32 17.85 -16.76
C GLU A 250 4.06 18.88 -15.90
N ALA A 251 4.74 18.39 -14.89
CA ALA A 251 5.48 19.22 -13.96
C ALA A 251 6.96 19.21 -14.34
N GLY A 252 7.63 20.34 -14.13
CA GLY A 252 9.07 20.45 -14.42
C GLY A 252 9.89 19.39 -13.69
N GLU A 253 11.08 19.11 -14.21
CA GLU A 253 11.98 17.98 -13.89
C GLU A 253 12.19 17.69 -12.39
N HIS A 254 12.03 18.67 -11.49
CA HIS A 254 12.24 18.51 -10.04
C HIS A 254 11.01 18.90 -9.19
N ALA A 255 9.82 18.96 -9.78
CA ALA A 255 8.62 19.44 -9.11
C ALA A 255 8.15 18.49 -8.00
N ALA A 256 8.22 17.18 -8.21
CA ALA A 256 7.85 16.20 -7.20
C ALA A 256 8.79 16.28 -5.99
N ARG A 257 10.10 16.40 -6.26
CA ARG A 257 11.13 16.51 -5.22
C ARG A 257 10.95 17.76 -4.36
N ARG A 258 10.80 18.93 -4.98
CA ARG A 258 10.57 20.20 -4.25
C ARG A 258 9.33 20.13 -3.35
N ARG A 259 8.25 19.55 -3.86
CA ARG A 259 7.02 19.35 -3.09
C ARG A 259 7.26 18.44 -1.88
N ALA A 260 7.98 17.34 -2.07
CA ALA A 260 8.33 16.45 -0.98
C ALA A 260 9.20 17.16 0.07
N ASP A 261 10.13 18.04 -0.34
CA ASP A 261 10.90 18.87 0.60
C ASP A 261 10.02 19.85 1.37
N ASP A 262 9.04 20.48 0.71
CA ASP A 262 8.07 21.37 1.36
C ASP A 262 7.26 20.60 2.42
N VAL A 263 6.79 19.40 2.08
CA VAL A 263 6.10 18.51 3.03
C VAL A 263 7.01 18.10 4.19
N ALA A 264 8.26 17.70 3.90
CA ALA A 264 9.21 17.32 4.95
C ALA A 264 9.51 18.49 5.91
N ARG A 265 9.67 19.72 5.39
CA ARG A 265 9.84 20.93 6.19
C ARG A 265 8.60 21.25 7.02
N ALA A 266 7.41 21.19 6.42
CA ALA A 266 6.16 21.44 7.13
C ALA A 266 5.94 20.45 8.29
N LEU A 267 6.20 19.16 8.06
CA LEU A 267 6.11 18.13 9.10
C LEU A 267 7.21 18.24 10.15
N GLY A 268 8.42 18.65 9.75
CA GLY A 268 9.52 18.97 10.67
C GLY A 268 9.12 20.02 11.71
N ALA A 269 8.37 21.05 11.30
CA ALA A 269 7.83 22.06 12.21
C ALA A 269 6.80 21.50 13.22
N LEU A 270 6.22 20.32 12.97
CA LEU A 270 5.31 19.60 13.87
C LEU A 270 6.04 18.65 14.83
N GLY A 271 7.37 18.63 14.82
CA GLY A 271 8.18 17.68 15.59
C GLY A 271 8.22 16.28 14.99
N VAL A 272 7.79 16.11 13.73
CA VAL A 272 7.93 14.86 12.99
C VAL A 272 9.29 14.85 12.30
N THR A 273 10.09 13.81 12.52
CA THR A 273 11.30 13.61 11.74
C THR A 273 10.89 13.11 10.36
N ALA A 274 10.96 14.00 9.37
CA ALA A 274 10.61 13.70 7.98
C ALA A 274 11.84 13.85 7.08
N ARG A 275 12.05 12.90 6.18
CA ARG A 275 13.09 12.97 5.15
C ARG A 275 12.53 12.53 3.82
N VAL A 276 12.88 13.24 2.76
CA VAL A 276 12.59 12.77 1.40
C VAL A 276 13.55 11.63 1.05
N LEU A 277 13.02 10.56 0.47
CA LEU A 277 13.80 9.41 0.06
C LEU A 277 14.54 9.72 -1.25
N ASP A 278 15.79 9.27 -1.32
CA ASP A 278 16.60 9.20 -2.54
C ASP A 278 16.21 7.98 -3.38
N GLY A 279 16.84 7.76 -4.54
CA GLY A 279 16.51 6.64 -5.44
C GLY A 279 16.59 5.28 -4.75
N ALA A 280 17.63 5.05 -3.95
CA ALA A 280 17.80 3.81 -3.20
C ALA A 280 16.74 3.64 -2.10
N GLY A 281 16.43 4.71 -1.37
CA GLY A 281 15.38 4.76 -0.36
C GLY A 281 14.00 4.51 -0.95
N ALA A 282 13.65 5.17 -2.05
CA ALA A 282 12.37 4.99 -2.76
C ALA A 282 12.24 3.56 -3.29
N THR A 283 13.31 3.02 -3.90
CA THR A 283 13.36 1.62 -4.35
C THR A 283 13.13 0.65 -3.19
N SER A 284 13.79 0.87 -2.04
CA SER A 284 13.59 0.03 -0.86
C SER A 284 12.17 0.09 -0.30
N ALA A 285 11.56 1.28 -0.30
CA ALA A 285 10.19 1.48 0.16
C ALA A 285 9.17 0.79 -0.76
N LEU A 286 9.34 0.89 -2.08
CA LEU A 286 8.50 0.20 -3.06
C LEU A 286 8.67 -1.32 -2.99
N ALA A 287 9.90 -1.81 -2.82
CA ALA A 287 10.17 -3.24 -2.66
C ALA A 287 9.51 -3.79 -1.39
N ALA A 288 9.59 -3.08 -0.26
CA ALA A 288 8.93 -3.46 0.99
C ALA A 288 7.40 -3.38 0.90
N ALA A 289 6.85 -2.51 0.04
CA ALA A 289 5.41 -2.45 -0.21
C ALA A 289 4.94 -3.65 -1.07
N ALA A 290 5.77 -4.13 -1.99
CA ALA A 290 5.46 -5.28 -2.84
C ALA A 290 5.66 -6.64 -2.14
N ASP A 291 6.68 -6.73 -1.28
CA ASP A 291 6.97 -7.91 -0.46
C ASP A 291 7.31 -7.48 0.99
N PRO A 292 6.30 -7.34 1.86
CA PRO A 292 6.49 -6.89 3.24
C PRO A 292 7.31 -7.86 4.11
N TYR A 293 7.42 -9.13 3.71
CA TYR A 293 8.17 -10.15 4.46
C TYR A 293 9.60 -10.30 3.94
N ARG A 294 9.99 -9.50 2.94
CA ARG A 294 11.35 -9.49 2.45
C ARG A 294 12.30 -8.98 3.53
N PRO A 295 13.34 -9.75 3.92
CA PRO A 295 14.31 -9.28 4.91
C PRO A 295 15.00 -8.00 4.42
N ALA A 296 15.17 -7.05 5.33
CA ALA A 296 15.75 -5.76 5.01
C ALA A 296 17.24 -5.92 4.73
N ARG A 297 17.68 -5.60 3.51
CA ARG A 297 19.11 -5.70 3.16
C ARG A 297 19.89 -4.52 3.71
N HIS A 298 20.97 -4.80 4.45
CA HIS A 298 21.95 -3.79 4.84
C HIS A 298 22.61 -3.18 3.58
N GLY A 299 22.64 -1.85 3.47
CA GLY A 299 23.22 -1.13 2.34
C GLY A 299 22.22 -0.64 1.28
N GLY A 300 20.91 -0.84 1.48
CA GLY A 300 19.88 -0.39 0.54
C GLY A 300 19.75 -1.30 -0.68
N LEU A 301 18.83 -0.96 -1.57
CA LEU A 301 18.68 -1.62 -2.87
C LEU A 301 19.20 -0.66 -3.95
N ALA A 302 19.98 -1.20 -4.90
CA ALA A 302 20.36 -0.45 -6.09
C ALA A 302 19.08 -0.03 -6.84
N ALA A 303 19.01 1.24 -7.22
CA ALA A 303 17.91 1.72 -8.06
C ALA A 303 17.98 1.07 -9.45
N PRO A 304 16.87 1.02 -10.20
CA PRO A 304 16.89 0.55 -11.58
C PRO A 304 17.98 1.24 -12.41
N GLY A 305 18.78 0.48 -13.17
CA GLY A 305 19.87 1.00 -13.99
C GLY A 305 21.21 1.21 -13.26
N HIS A 306 21.25 1.09 -11.93
CA HIS A 306 22.54 1.11 -11.21
C HIS A 306 23.31 -0.21 -11.38
N THR A 307 24.62 -0.09 -11.63
CA THR A 307 25.52 -1.24 -11.71
C THR A 307 25.74 -1.81 -10.30
N ILE A 308 25.46 -3.11 -10.12
CA ILE A 308 25.70 -3.82 -8.86
C ILE A 308 27.15 -4.29 -8.85
N THR A 309 27.97 -3.73 -7.96
CA THR A 309 29.35 -4.18 -7.76
C THR A 309 29.44 -5.19 -6.61
N GLY A 310 30.05 -6.34 -6.83
CA GLY A 310 30.41 -7.28 -5.76
C GLY A 310 31.71 -6.89 -5.07
N ARG A 311 31.86 -7.20 -3.77
CA ARG A 311 33.18 -7.13 -3.12
C ARG A 311 34.04 -8.25 -3.68
N THR A 312 35.07 -7.92 -4.45
CA THR A 312 36.16 -8.85 -4.75
C THR A 312 36.96 -9.05 -3.46
N HIS A 313 36.92 -10.25 -2.88
CA HIS A 313 37.87 -10.62 -1.84
C HIS A 313 39.28 -10.59 -2.46
N PRO A 314 40.24 -9.85 -1.90
CA PRO A 314 41.63 -10.02 -2.29
C PRO A 314 42.05 -11.44 -1.89
N SER A 315 42.51 -12.20 -2.88
CA SER A 315 43.09 -13.55 -2.76
C SER A 315 44.39 -13.54 -1.95
#